data_AF-A0A0C2FSP7-F1
#
_entry.id   AF-A0A0C2FSP7-F1
#
_cell.length_a   1.000
_cell.length_b   1.000
_cell.length_c   1.000
_cell.angle_alpha   90.00
_cell.angle_beta   90.00
_cell.angle_gamma   90.00
#
_symmetry.space_group_name_H-M   'P 1'
#
loop_
_entity.id
_entity.type
_entity.pdbx_description
1 polymer ?
#
loop_
_entity_poly.entity_id
_entity_poly.type
_entity_poly.pdbx_seq_one_letter_code
_entity_poly.pdbx_strand_id
1 'polypeptide(L)'
;MGPLKFPFQLVTQYDKDPQVRQFVDQMEWYIVPLLNPDGYEYSRSSSDPEIRLWRKNRSPPKCIQQSTGLFTPPRTACCQGVDLNRNFDWFFGQVGSSTDPCSEIYQGAYAFSEPETASVRDFLQRHKVHTFLTFHSYSQILMYPFGHQVRTYSNDHNDLVSTRSLLEIST
;
A
#
# COMPACT_ATOMS: atom_id res chain seq x y z
N MET A 1 -10.80 -18.16 -7.26
CA MET A 1 -10.19 -17.37 -6.17
C MET A 1 -10.58 -18.04 -4.87
N GLY A 2 -9.63 -18.50 -4.07
CA GLY A 2 -9.93 -19.10 -2.76
C GLY A 2 -10.26 -18.03 -1.70
N PRO A 3 -10.78 -18.43 -0.52
CA PRO A 3 -11.04 -17.48 0.55
C PRO A 3 -9.75 -16.81 1.03
N LEU A 4 -9.86 -15.55 1.47
CA LEU A 4 -8.79 -14.86 2.16
C LEU A 4 -8.49 -15.63 3.46
N LYS A 5 -7.30 -16.22 3.55
CA LYS A 5 -6.95 -17.17 4.60
C LYS A 5 -7.14 -16.59 6.01
N PHE A 6 -6.67 -15.37 6.24
CA PHE A 6 -6.68 -14.77 7.58
C PHE A 6 -8.10 -14.48 8.11
N PRO A 7 -8.98 -13.72 7.40
CA PRO A 7 -10.38 -13.56 7.84
C PRO A 7 -11.11 -14.89 7.99
N PHE A 8 -10.83 -15.84 7.10
CA PHE A 8 -11.43 -17.17 7.16
C PHE A 8 -11.00 -17.94 8.42
N GLN A 9 -9.74 -17.81 8.86
CA GLN A 9 -9.27 -18.40 10.11
C GLN A 9 -9.94 -17.77 11.33
N LEU A 10 -10.09 -16.44 11.38
CA LEU A 10 -10.77 -15.76 12.48
C LEU A 10 -12.20 -16.30 12.68
N VAL A 11 -12.93 -16.55 11.59
CA VAL A 11 -14.30 -17.07 11.65
C VAL A 11 -14.34 -18.57 11.96
N THR A 12 -13.52 -19.38 11.27
CA THR A 12 -13.65 -20.85 11.33
C THR A 12 -12.98 -21.49 12.55
N GLN A 13 -12.06 -20.77 13.20
CA GLN A 13 -11.35 -21.24 14.38
C GLN A 13 -11.85 -20.59 15.68
N TYR A 14 -12.80 -19.65 15.63
CA TYR A 14 -13.34 -18.97 16.82
C TYR A 14 -13.78 -19.95 17.92
N ASP A 15 -14.44 -21.05 17.55
CA ASP A 15 -14.90 -22.05 18.51
C ASP A 15 -13.93 -23.21 18.78
N LYS A 16 -12.78 -23.20 18.12
CA LYS A 16 -11.83 -24.32 18.09
C LYS A 16 -10.47 -23.99 18.70
N ASP A 17 -10.02 -22.75 18.51
CA ASP A 17 -8.73 -22.26 18.98
C ASP A 17 -8.95 -21.17 20.03
N PRO A 18 -8.61 -21.45 21.31
CA PRO A 18 -8.74 -20.48 22.40
C PRO A 18 -7.98 -19.16 22.16
N GLN A 19 -6.86 -19.21 21.44
CA GLN A 19 -6.07 -18.02 21.13
C GLN A 19 -6.78 -17.15 20.08
N VAL A 20 -7.32 -17.77 19.02
CA VAL A 20 -8.14 -17.06 18.03
C VAL A 20 -9.37 -16.46 18.68
N ARG A 21 -10.07 -17.21 19.53
CA ARG A 21 -11.21 -16.69 20.31
C ARG A 21 -10.81 -15.45 21.10
N GLN A 22 -9.71 -15.53 21.86
CA GLN A 22 -9.21 -14.41 22.63
C GLN A 22 -8.97 -13.17 21.75
N PHE A 23 -8.34 -13.33 20.59
CA PHE A 23 -8.10 -12.22 19.67
C PHE A 23 -9.38 -11.61 19.09
N VAL A 24 -10.39 -12.43 18.80
CA VAL A 24 -11.68 -11.94 18.28
C VAL A 24 -12.49 -11.25 19.39
N ASP A 25 -12.45 -11.77 20.62
CA ASP A 25 -13.20 -11.21 21.76
C ASP A 25 -12.59 -9.90 22.30
N GLN A 26 -11.27 -9.73 22.17
CA GLN A 26 -10.55 -8.60 22.76
C GLN A 26 -10.18 -7.50 21.76
N MET A 27 -10.29 -7.75 20.45
CA MET A 27 -9.84 -6.82 19.42
C MET A 27 -10.92 -6.61 18.37
N GLU A 28 -10.99 -5.39 17.84
CA GLU A 28 -11.78 -5.08 16.66
C GLU A 28 -10.91 -5.16 15.41
N TRP A 29 -11.30 -6.03 14.47
CA TRP A 29 -10.54 -6.29 13.24
C TRP A 29 -11.16 -5.57 12.05
N TYR A 30 -10.48 -4.54 11.56
CA TYR A 30 -10.81 -3.89 10.29
C TYR A 30 -9.93 -4.46 9.17
N ILE A 31 -10.54 -5.20 8.25
CA ILE A 31 -9.81 -5.88 7.18
C ILE A 31 -10.23 -5.29 5.84
N VAL A 32 -9.28 -4.63 5.17
CA VAL A 32 -9.43 -4.14 3.80
C VAL A 32 -8.71 -5.13 2.87
N PRO A 33 -9.44 -6.05 2.21
CA PRO A 33 -8.80 -7.10 1.43
C PRO A 33 -8.16 -6.58 0.14
N LEU A 34 -8.70 -5.48 -0.38
CA LEU A 34 -8.29 -4.89 -1.65
C LEU A 34 -8.48 -3.38 -1.59
N LEU A 35 -7.38 -2.65 -1.39
CA LEU A 35 -7.40 -1.19 -1.32
C LEU A 35 -7.45 -0.53 -2.71
N ASN A 36 -6.89 -1.18 -3.74
CA ASN A 36 -6.85 -0.70 -5.12
C ASN A 36 -7.68 -1.59 -6.05
N PRO A 37 -9.03 -1.49 -6.00
CA PRO A 37 -9.91 -2.34 -6.80
C PRO A 37 -9.72 -2.13 -8.31
N ASP A 38 -9.59 -0.88 -8.77
CA ASP A 38 -9.48 -0.58 -10.19
C ASP A 38 -8.16 -1.09 -10.79
N GLY A 39 -7.04 -0.90 -10.08
CA GLY A 39 -5.74 -1.44 -10.50
C GLY A 39 -5.73 -2.97 -10.51
N TYR A 40 -6.43 -3.60 -9.56
CA TYR A 40 -6.57 -5.05 -9.51
C TYR A 40 -7.37 -5.60 -10.69
N GLU A 41 -8.54 -5.03 -11.01
CA GLU A 41 -9.31 -5.45 -12.18
C GLU A 41 -8.56 -5.18 -13.48
N TYR A 42 -7.87 -4.05 -13.60
CA TYR A 42 -7.01 -3.77 -14.75
C TYR A 42 -5.92 -4.84 -14.92
N SER A 43 -5.24 -5.23 -13.84
CA SER A 43 -4.20 -6.27 -13.91
C SER A 43 -4.71 -7.64 -14.38
N ARG A 44 -6.03 -7.87 -14.35
CA ARG A 44 -6.67 -9.11 -14.79
C ARG A 44 -7.26 -9.03 -16.19
N SER A 45 -7.32 -7.83 -16.80
CA SER A 45 -7.94 -7.67 -18.11
C SER A 45 -7.07 -8.22 -19.25
N SER A 46 -5.79 -8.48 -19.00
CA SER A 46 -4.86 -9.05 -19.97
C SER A 46 -3.71 -9.79 -19.28
N SER A 47 -3.11 -10.74 -19.99
CA SER A 47 -1.85 -11.38 -19.61
C SER A 47 -0.61 -10.62 -20.09
N ASP A 48 -0.79 -9.53 -20.85
CA ASP A 48 0.29 -8.63 -21.25
C ASP A 48 1.04 -8.11 -20.00
N PRO A 49 2.38 -8.23 -19.91
CA PRO A 49 3.14 -7.76 -18.76
C PRO A 49 2.88 -6.30 -18.36
N GLU A 50 2.66 -5.40 -19.32
CA GLU A 50 2.39 -3.98 -19.06
C GLU A 50 1.06 -3.77 -18.30
N ILE A 51 0.12 -4.69 -18.49
CA ILE A 51 -1.19 -4.68 -17.83
C ILE A 51 -1.15 -5.54 -16.57
N ARG A 52 -0.66 -6.77 -16.68
CA ARG A 52 -0.65 -7.77 -15.61
C ARG A 52 0.18 -7.34 -14.41
N LEU A 53 1.24 -6.56 -14.63
CA LEU A 53 2.13 -6.05 -13.59
C LEU A 53 1.77 -4.63 -13.14
N TRP A 54 0.62 -4.11 -13.56
CA TRP A 54 0.16 -2.78 -13.16
C TRP A 54 0.10 -2.64 -11.63
N ARG A 55 0.69 -1.57 -11.12
CA ARG A 55 0.86 -1.31 -9.68
C ARG A 55 0.00 -0.14 -9.18
N LYS A 56 -0.09 0.92 -9.96
CA LYS A 56 -0.78 2.17 -9.59
C LYS A 56 -2.29 1.98 -9.49
N ASN A 57 -3.02 2.96 -9.00
CA ASN A 57 -4.48 2.98 -9.20
C ASN A 57 -4.82 3.35 -10.66
N ARG A 58 -6.08 3.69 -10.94
CA ARG A 58 -6.56 4.02 -12.29
C ARG A 58 -7.13 5.43 -12.41
N SER A 59 -6.67 6.38 -11.58
CA SER A 59 -7.06 7.79 -11.72
C SER A 59 -6.80 8.34 -13.12
N PRO A 60 -7.61 9.28 -13.63
CA PRO A 60 -7.60 9.70 -15.03
C PRO A 60 -6.22 10.09 -15.58
N PRO A 61 -5.97 9.87 -16.89
CA PRO A 61 -4.67 10.11 -17.49
C PRO A 61 -4.27 11.59 -17.41
N LYS A 62 -3.00 11.84 -17.06
CA LYS A 62 -2.36 13.15 -17.13
C LYS A 62 -1.39 13.16 -18.30
N CYS A 63 -1.54 14.14 -19.18
CA CYS A 63 -0.70 14.29 -20.35
C CYS A 63 0.40 15.33 -20.11
N ILE A 64 1.65 14.94 -20.35
CA ILE A 64 2.83 15.80 -20.27
C ILE A 64 3.55 15.85 -21.61
N GLN A 65 4.27 16.93 -21.87
CA GLN A 65 5.23 16.97 -22.98
C GLN A 65 6.52 16.32 -22.52
N GLN A 66 6.87 15.20 -23.14
CA GLN A 66 8.08 14.45 -22.84
C GLN A 66 9.13 14.76 -23.91
N SER A 67 10.28 15.26 -23.47
CA SER A 67 11.47 15.36 -24.32
C SER A 67 12.17 14.01 -24.34
N THR A 68 12.36 13.42 -25.51
CA THR A 68 13.02 12.11 -25.69
C THR A 68 14.44 12.21 -26.22
N GLY A 69 15.00 13.42 -26.32
CA GLY A 69 16.34 13.65 -26.83
C GLY A 69 16.55 15.08 -27.31
N LEU A 70 17.82 15.47 -27.49
CA LEU A 70 18.21 16.83 -27.85
C LEU A 70 17.72 17.26 -29.26
N PHE A 71 17.49 16.30 -30.15
CA PHE A 71 17.09 16.54 -31.54
C PHE A 71 15.71 15.94 -31.90
N THR A 72 14.94 15.49 -30.90
CA THR A 72 13.62 14.90 -31.13
C THR A 72 12.54 15.89 -30.70
N PRO A 73 11.53 16.17 -31.54
CA PRO A 73 10.40 16.99 -31.11
C PRO A 73 9.75 16.41 -29.85
N PRO A 74 9.31 17.26 -28.90
CA PRO A 74 8.61 16.79 -27.73
C PRO A 74 7.33 16.06 -28.14
N ARG A 75 7.07 14.94 -27.48
CA ARG A 75 5.86 14.14 -27.69
C ARG A 75 4.94 14.27 -26.50
N THR A 76 3.64 14.24 -26.75
CA THR A 76 2.66 14.18 -25.67
C THR A 76 2.57 12.75 -25.17
N ALA A 77 2.89 12.53 -23.89
CA ALA A 77 2.73 11.26 -23.20
C ALA A 77 1.60 11.39 -22.19
N CYS A 78 0.57 10.55 -22.31
CA CYS A 78 -0.55 10.50 -21.38
C CYS A 78 -0.42 9.27 -20.49
N CYS A 79 -0.25 9.50 -19.19
CA CYS A 79 0.04 8.46 -18.22
C CYS A 79 -1.02 8.43 -17.13
N GLN A 80 -1.40 7.23 -16.71
CA GLN A 80 -2.55 7.01 -15.85
C GLN A 80 -2.12 6.51 -14.47
N GLY A 81 -2.88 6.86 -13.44
CA GLY A 81 -2.73 6.32 -12.10
C GLY A 81 -1.61 6.96 -11.27
N VAL A 82 -1.77 6.80 -9.97
CA VAL A 82 -0.90 7.24 -8.88
C VAL A 82 -0.45 6.03 -8.06
N ASP A 83 0.80 6.07 -7.58
CA ASP A 83 1.27 5.10 -6.58
C ASP A 83 0.65 5.45 -5.22
N LEU A 84 -0.35 4.67 -4.80
CA LEU A 84 -1.05 4.88 -3.54
C LEU A 84 -0.12 4.83 -2.33
N ASN A 85 0.99 4.08 -2.39
CA ASN A 85 1.98 4.01 -1.30
C ASN A 85 2.99 5.18 -1.33
N ARG A 86 2.76 6.20 -2.17
CA ARG A 86 3.45 7.50 -2.18
C ARG A 86 2.50 8.67 -1.96
N ASN A 87 1.22 8.39 -1.78
CA ASN A 87 0.17 9.40 -1.75
C ASN A 87 -0.32 9.74 -0.32
N PHE A 88 0.32 9.22 0.73
CA PHE A 88 0.00 9.57 2.12
C PHE A 88 0.74 10.84 2.56
N ASP A 89 0.16 11.61 3.48
CA ASP A 89 0.74 12.86 4.02
C ASP A 89 1.82 12.59 5.10
N TRP A 90 2.83 11.81 4.72
CA TRP A 90 4.02 11.61 5.53
C TRP A 90 5.25 11.87 4.68
N PHE A 91 5.86 13.06 4.84
CA PHE A 91 6.96 13.53 4.00
C PHE A 91 6.63 13.45 2.50
N PHE A 92 5.37 13.77 2.15
CA PHE A 92 4.85 13.70 0.79
C PHE A 92 5.74 14.48 -0.18
N GLY A 93 6.17 13.80 -1.25
CA GLY A 93 6.93 14.42 -2.32
C GLY A 93 8.36 14.80 -2.04
N GLN A 94 8.95 14.34 -0.94
CA GLN A 94 10.33 14.65 -0.60
C GLN A 94 11.32 13.62 -1.15
N VAL A 95 11.26 12.37 -0.66
CA VAL A 95 12.23 11.31 -1.00
C VAL A 95 11.48 10.03 -1.36
N GLY A 96 12.00 9.31 -2.36
CA GLY A 96 11.48 7.99 -2.74
C GLY A 96 10.20 8.04 -3.57
N SER A 97 9.79 9.20 -4.08
CA SER A 97 8.63 9.40 -4.97
C SER A 97 9.02 10.18 -6.22
N SER A 98 8.07 10.32 -7.16
CA SER A 98 8.24 11.13 -8.37
C SER A 98 7.08 12.09 -8.58
N THR A 99 7.35 13.24 -9.19
CA THR A 99 6.37 14.21 -9.68
C THR A 99 5.99 13.99 -11.15
N ASP A 100 6.70 13.11 -11.86
CA ASP A 100 6.38 12.71 -13.23
C ASP A 100 5.17 11.75 -13.24
N PRO A 101 4.02 12.09 -13.85
CA PRO A 101 2.84 11.23 -13.94
C PRO A 101 3.09 9.88 -14.61
N CYS A 102 4.13 9.79 -15.45
CA CYS A 102 4.54 8.56 -16.13
C CYS A 102 5.41 7.65 -15.28
N SER A 103 5.84 8.09 -14.10
CA SER A 103 6.60 7.25 -13.17
C SER A 103 5.72 6.21 -12.47
N GLU A 104 6.28 5.02 -12.24
CA GLU A 104 5.67 3.98 -11.40
C GLU A 104 5.56 4.37 -9.92
N ILE A 105 6.35 5.37 -9.48
CA ILE A 105 6.34 5.93 -8.13
C ILE A 105 5.76 7.35 -8.11
N TYR A 106 4.92 7.68 -9.10
CA TYR A 106 4.23 8.96 -9.15
C TYR A 106 3.35 9.17 -7.92
N GLN A 107 3.61 10.24 -7.17
CA GLN A 107 2.97 10.50 -5.88
C GLN A 107 1.55 11.05 -5.95
N GLY A 108 1.11 11.54 -7.12
CA GLY A 108 -0.14 12.29 -7.25
C GLY A 108 0.06 13.80 -7.14
N ALA A 109 -1.03 14.56 -7.22
CA ALA A 109 -0.97 16.03 -7.25
C ALA A 109 -0.72 16.65 -5.86
N TYR A 110 -1.28 16.02 -4.83
CA TYR A 110 -1.17 16.41 -3.43
C TYR A 110 -1.42 15.16 -2.57
N ALA A 111 -1.04 15.19 -1.29
CA ALA A 111 -1.28 14.07 -0.40
C ALA A 111 -2.78 13.77 -0.26
N PHE A 112 -3.16 12.49 -0.31
CA PHE A 112 -4.55 12.02 -0.33
C PHE A 112 -5.36 12.55 -1.53
N SER A 113 -4.71 12.73 -2.68
CA SER A 113 -5.42 13.07 -3.93
C SER A 113 -6.26 11.93 -4.47
N GLU A 114 -5.95 10.69 -4.09
CA GLU A 114 -6.65 9.51 -4.58
C GLU A 114 -7.76 9.10 -3.60
N PRO A 115 -8.96 8.73 -4.09
CA PRO A 115 -10.08 8.37 -3.22
C PRO A 115 -9.77 7.16 -2.32
N GLU A 116 -8.92 6.23 -2.77
CA GLU A 116 -8.52 5.04 -2.01
C GLU A 116 -7.71 5.43 -0.76
N THR A 117 -6.72 6.33 -0.90
CA THR A 117 -5.91 6.78 0.23
C THR A 117 -6.66 7.77 1.12
N ALA A 118 -7.49 8.64 0.53
CA ALA A 118 -8.38 9.52 1.29
C ALA A 118 -9.37 8.73 2.15
N SER A 119 -9.91 7.63 1.64
CA SER A 119 -10.80 6.74 2.40
C SER A 119 -10.11 6.12 3.62
N VAL A 120 -8.83 5.71 3.48
CA VAL A 120 -8.05 5.21 4.62
C VAL A 120 -7.82 6.31 5.65
N ARG A 121 -7.44 7.53 5.23
CA ARG A 121 -7.31 8.69 6.11
C ARG A 121 -8.59 8.94 6.90
N ASP A 122 -9.71 9.06 6.19
CA ASP A 122 -11.01 9.40 6.79
C ASP A 122 -11.52 8.29 7.71
N PHE A 123 -11.17 7.04 7.42
CA PHE A 123 -11.43 5.90 8.30
C PHE A 123 -10.59 6.01 9.59
N LEU A 124 -9.28 6.21 9.48
CA LEU A 124 -8.37 6.30 10.63
C LEU A 124 -8.62 7.54 11.50
N GLN A 125 -9.14 8.63 10.94
CA GLN A 125 -9.55 9.80 11.72
C GLN A 125 -10.80 9.55 12.58
N ARG A 126 -11.65 8.61 12.18
CA ARG A 126 -12.90 8.27 12.87
C ARG A 126 -12.78 7.09 13.83
N HIS A 127 -11.71 6.28 13.70
CA HIS A 127 -11.53 5.06 14.47
C HIS A 127 -10.17 5.05 15.16
N LYS A 128 -10.15 4.69 16.44
CA LYS A 128 -8.90 4.56 17.20
C LYS A 128 -8.23 3.22 16.87
N VAL A 129 -7.33 3.24 15.89
CA VAL A 129 -6.53 2.08 15.50
C VAL A 129 -5.23 2.05 16.31
N HIS A 130 -4.97 0.93 16.98
CA HIS A 130 -3.73 0.73 17.77
C HIS A 130 -2.62 0.05 16.96
N THR A 131 -2.98 -0.72 15.93
CA THR A 131 -2.03 -1.42 15.06
C THR A 131 -2.51 -1.34 13.62
N PHE A 132 -1.62 -0.91 12.72
CA PHE A 132 -1.90 -0.79 11.29
C PHE A 132 -0.92 -1.64 10.50
N LEU A 133 -1.43 -2.67 9.83
CA LEU A 133 -0.63 -3.60 9.05
C LEU A 133 -0.96 -3.46 7.56
N THR A 134 0.06 -3.23 6.75
CA THR A 134 -0.05 -3.22 5.28
C THR A 134 0.72 -4.38 4.70
N PHE A 135 0.09 -5.16 3.84
CA PHE A 135 0.72 -6.32 3.22
C PHE A 135 1.12 -6.01 1.78
N HIS A 136 2.39 -6.26 1.46
CA HIS A 136 2.96 -6.08 0.13
C HIS A 136 3.79 -7.31 -0.24
N SER A 137 4.05 -7.45 -1.54
CA SER A 137 4.95 -8.46 -2.10
C SER A 137 5.86 -7.83 -3.14
N TYR A 138 7.06 -8.34 -3.38
CA TYR A 138 7.69 -9.52 -2.78
C TYR A 138 8.77 -9.11 -1.76
N SER A 139 9.72 -10.02 -1.47
CA SER A 139 10.97 -9.81 -0.71
C SER A 139 11.05 -10.41 0.69
N GLN A 140 9.94 -10.93 1.26
CA GLN A 140 9.95 -11.55 2.61
C GLN A 140 10.54 -10.63 3.70
N ILE A 141 10.11 -9.37 3.73
CA ILE A 141 10.62 -8.39 4.68
C ILE A 141 9.48 -7.93 5.59
N LEU A 142 9.74 -7.93 6.91
CA LEU A 142 8.94 -7.20 7.88
C LEU A 142 9.56 -5.83 8.09
N MET A 143 8.80 -4.77 7.81
CA MET A 143 9.25 -3.39 7.94
C MET A 143 8.39 -2.66 8.97
N TYR A 144 9.02 -1.72 9.67
CA TYR A 144 8.38 -0.75 10.55
C TYR A 144 8.98 0.65 10.26
N PRO A 145 8.33 1.72 10.74
CA PRO A 145 8.80 3.08 10.46
C PRO A 145 10.25 3.34 10.91
N PHE A 146 10.98 4.23 10.25
CA PHE A 146 10.55 5.10 9.16
C PHE A 146 11.14 4.73 7.81
N GLY A 147 10.37 4.94 6.73
CA GLY A 147 10.82 4.71 5.35
C GLY A 147 11.32 5.96 4.59
N HIS A 148 11.08 7.17 5.12
CA HIS A 148 11.38 8.43 4.42
C HIS A 148 12.83 8.91 4.56
N GLN A 149 13.52 8.51 5.63
CA GLN A 149 14.87 8.96 5.94
C GLN A 149 15.67 7.86 6.65
N VAL A 150 16.95 7.75 6.28
CA VAL A 150 17.87 6.77 6.86
C VAL A 150 18.23 7.16 8.30
N ARG A 151 18.48 6.16 9.16
CA ARG A 151 18.90 6.35 10.57
C ARG A 151 17.91 7.19 11.40
N THR A 152 16.63 7.12 11.06
CA THR A 152 15.54 7.75 11.80
C THR A 152 14.69 6.64 12.40
N TYR A 153 14.48 6.70 13.71
CA TYR A 153 13.81 5.64 14.48
C TYR A 153 12.65 6.24 15.26
N SER A 154 11.57 5.48 15.42
CA SER A 154 10.47 5.85 16.28
C SER A 154 10.84 5.66 17.76
N ASN A 155 10.09 6.29 18.66
CA ASN A 155 10.35 6.18 20.11
C ASN A 155 10.16 4.75 20.64
N ASP A 156 9.32 3.96 19.99
CA ASP A 156 9.01 2.55 20.25
C ASP A 156 9.86 1.57 19.43
N HIS A 157 10.99 2.03 18.85
CA HIS A 157 11.86 1.20 18.02
C HIS A 157 12.28 -0.12 18.68
N ASN A 158 12.66 -0.09 19.96
CA ASN A 158 13.08 -1.29 20.68
C ASN A 158 11.93 -2.30 20.84
N ASP A 159 10.71 -1.83 21.06
CA ASP A 159 9.52 -2.69 21.17
C ASP A 159 9.20 -3.35 19.83
N LEU A 160 9.28 -2.58 18.74
CA LEU A 160 9.11 -3.08 17.37
C LEU A 160 10.17 -4.12 16.99
N VAL A 161 11.43 -3.90 17.38
CA VAL A 161 12.53 -4.87 17.17
C VAL A 161 12.30 -6.14 17.98
N SER A 162 11.84 -6.04 19.23
CA SER A 162 11.58 -7.22 20.07
C SER A 162 10.43 -8.08 19.53
N THR A 163 9.44 -7.48 18.88
CA THR A 163 8.31 -8.20 18.26
C THR A 163 8.77 -9.05 17.07
N ARG A 164 9.82 -8.65 16.36
CA ARG A 164 10.38 -9.42 15.24
C ARG A 164 10.83 -10.82 15.64
N SER A 165 11.49 -10.98 16.79
CA SER A 165 12.03 -12.29 17.21
C SER A 165 10.92 -13.31 17.50
N LEU A 166 9.69 -12.86 17.76
CA LEU A 166 8.53 -13.73 17.94
C LEU A 166 7.95 -14.24 16.61
N LEU A 167 8.12 -13.50 15.52
CA LEU A 167 7.60 -13.85 14.19
C LEU A 167 8.52 -14.79 13.41
N GLU A 168 9.81 -14.85 13.76
CA GLU A 168 10.79 -15.78 13.16
C GLU A 168 10.65 -17.24 13.68
N ILE A 169 9.74 -17.52 14.63
CA ILE A 169 9.51 -18.88 15.19
C ILE A 169 8.48 -19.71 14.39
N SER A 170 7.89 -19.16 13.31
CA SER A 170 6.79 -19.80 12.56
C SER A 170 7.02 -19.91 11.05
N THR A 171 8.19 -20.38 10.61
CA THR A 171 8.38 -20.91 9.25
C THR A 171 8.82 -22.35 9.27
#